data_AF-A0A7X9IYW2-F1
#
_entry.id   AF-A0A7X9IYW2-F1
#
_cell.length_a   1.000
_cell.length_b   1.000
_cell.length_c   1.000
_cell.angle_alpha   90.00
_cell.angle_beta   90.00
_cell.angle_gamma   90.00
#
_symmetry.space_group_name_H-M   'P 1'
#
loop_
_entity.id
_entity.type
_entity.pdbx_description
1 polymer ?
#
loop_
_entity_poly.entity_id
_entity_poly.type
_entity_poly.pdbx_seq_one_letter_code
_entity_poly.pdbx_strand_id
1 'polypeptide(L)'
;MRGSIRCWVVAAALLPACGEPGQLPAGPLGFRVALTAGDPGGPDARLPFSLEGVTYTLDIEAMPVEAFREGWVAIRSQPGDVLAVEYPGAIRGNVQLHGGRAAGVRVTVAKLYGDARLWVEDLGFVPGPAVGAACRNGLDDDGDGRIDYGADPGCAYANDDTESEGSHAVGLSPVLYYANPRIADVQGMTSIPPLDGRSVQIDAGDMIVTRVSVDGLYVTDISETRGYNHLFAFNFNTPAGVRVCDKLRTLGGIVGEFYGYTELNYPSWTRDPDWPRPERPGPAECPVPAPVEITRALLDNAVAMESLEAGLIQVSGGQITPRFEDCDYNRNGDIEWDTAEETCADECSAALDCSELSQYRSYGQFSVVTPGATAAERGKIQVLTREAVPDFDAPAHAGETVALIRGTLSQVEFLDVPWILEVRCRDDLVLSGSAKPMHEACVGPIPPDEDYTR
;
A
#
# COMPACT_ATOMS: atom_id res chain seq x y z
N MET A 1 -11.74 79.55 -30.62
CA MET A 1 -12.75 78.74 -29.89
C MET A 1 -12.19 77.32 -29.83
N ARG A 2 -11.32 76.99 -28.85
CA ARG A 2 -11.54 76.60 -27.45
C ARG A 2 -12.34 75.29 -27.29
N GLY A 3 -11.66 74.25 -26.81
CA GLY A 3 -12.22 72.97 -26.37
C GLY A 3 -11.13 71.93 -26.10
N SER A 4 -10.40 72.10 -25.00
CA SER A 4 -9.31 71.23 -24.54
C SER A 4 -9.77 69.82 -24.16
N ILE A 5 -9.06 68.81 -24.65
CA ILE A 5 -9.20 67.40 -24.24
C ILE A 5 -8.76 67.27 -22.78
N ARG A 6 -9.67 66.85 -21.90
CA ARG A 6 -9.36 66.50 -20.51
C ARG A 6 -8.88 65.04 -20.46
N CYS A 7 -7.58 64.83 -20.28
CA CYS A 7 -7.03 63.58 -19.77
C CYS A 7 -7.46 63.41 -18.30
N TRP A 8 -8.29 62.41 -18.02
CA TRP A 8 -8.49 61.94 -16.66
C TRP A 8 -7.34 61.00 -16.30
N VAL A 9 -6.37 61.52 -15.55
CA VAL A 9 -5.41 60.69 -14.82
C VAL A 9 -6.14 60.20 -13.58
N VAL A 10 -6.58 58.94 -13.59
CA VAL A 10 -6.95 58.23 -12.37
C VAL A 10 -5.65 57.89 -11.66
N ALA A 11 -5.27 58.71 -10.68
CA ALA A 11 -4.24 58.34 -9.73
C ALA A 11 -4.84 57.29 -8.78
N ALA A 12 -4.77 56.02 -9.17
CA ALA A 12 -4.94 54.92 -8.22
C ALA A 12 -3.75 54.98 -7.26
N ALA A 13 -3.99 55.49 -6.05
CA ALA A 13 -3.07 55.30 -4.94
C ALA A 13 -3.06 53.81 -4.61
N LEU A 14 -2.10 53.07 -5.18
CA LEU A 14 -1.66 51.78 -4.67
C LEU A 14 -1.04 52.05 -3.29
N LEU A 15 -1.87 52.06 -2.26
CA LEU A 15 -1.40 51.83 -0.90
C LEU A 15 -0.88 50.39 -0.87
N PRO A 16 0.42 50.14 -0.67
CA PRO A 16 0.81 48.81 -0.24
C PRO A 16 0.13 48.60 1.11
N ALA A 17 -0.70 47.58 1.21
CA ALA A 17 -1.08 47.02 2.50
C ALA A 17 0.20 46.42 3.12
N CYS A 18 1.04 47.28 3.67
CA CYS A 18 1.98 46.86 4.69
C CYS A 18 1.11 46.52 5.91
N GLY A 19 0.99 45.24 6.22
CA GLY A 19 0.48 44.81 7.52
C GLY A 19 1.26 45.54 8.62
N GLU A 20 0.58 45.88 9.72
CA GLU A 20 1.19 46.58 10.84
C GLU A 20 2.48 45.85 11.27
N PRO A 21 3.63 46.52 11.32
CA PRO A 21 4.85 45.91 11.79
C PRO A 21 4.76 45.78 13.31
N GLY A 22 4.42 44.60 13.83
CA GLY A 22 4.64 44.31 15.25
C GLY A 22 3.69 43.37 15.97
N GLN A 23 2.66 42.81 15.34
CA GLN A 23 1.83 41.80 16.03
C GLN A 23 2.24 40.40 15.54
N LEU A 24 3.21 39.81 16.24
CA LEU A 24 3.43 38.37 16.15
C LEU A 24 2.10 37.67 16.51
N PRO A 25 1.75 36.55 15.87
CA PRO A 25 0.57 35.78 16.26
C PRO A 25 0.60 35.51 17.77
N ALA A 26 -0.55 35.55 18.42
CA ALA A 26 -0.66 35.23 19.83
C ALA A 26 -0.33 33.73 20.01
N GLY A 27 0.85 33.43 20.57
CA GLY A 27 1.29 32.05 20.77
C GLY A 27 2.77 31.84 20.45
N PRO A 28 3.26 30.59 20.57
CA PRO A 28 4.63 30.23 20.24
C PRO A 28 4.84 30.32 18.72
N LEU A 29 6.06 30.61 18.30
CA LEU A 29 6.50 30.51 16.90
C LEU A 29 6.94 29.09 16.54
N GLY A 30 7.16 28.23 17.54
CA GLY A 30 7.55 26.84 17.39
C GLY A 30 8.04 26.23 18.69
N PHE A 31 8.46 24.97 18.62
CA PHE A 31 9.02 24.24 19.75
C PHE A 31 10.43 23.74 19.45
N ARG A 32 11.34 23.89 20.41
CA ARG A 32 12.62 23.17 20.39
C ARG A 32 12.37 21.80 21.03
N VAL A 33 12.62 20.74 20.27
CA VAL A 33 12.44 19.35 20.71
C VAL A 33 13.81 18.68 20.73
N ALA A 34 14.33 18.41 21.92
CA ALA A 34 15.62 17.77 22.11
C ALA A 34 15.43 16.30 22.50
N LEU A 35 16.13 15.39 21.80
CA LEU A 35 16.18 13.98 22.16
C LEU A 35 17.22 13.77 23.26
N THR A 36 16.80 13.37 24.46
CA THR A 36 17.67 13.20 25.63
C THR A 36 17.99 11.74 25.95
N ALA A 37 17.16 10.80 25.50
CA ALA A 37 17.44 9.36 25.57
C ALA A 37 16.72 8.58 24.46
N GLY A 38 17.25 7.38 24.17
CA GLY A 38 16.86 6.55 23.03
C GLY A 38 17.84 6.71 21.87
N ASP A 39 18.13 5.62 21.17
CA ASP A 39 19.05 5.63 20.04
C ASP A 39 18.33 6.14 18.78
N PRO A 40 18.74 7.28 18.18
CA PRO A 40 18.15 7.76 16.93
C PRO A 40 18.76 7.05 15.71
N GLY A 41 19.77 6.19 15.87
CA GLY A 41 20.58 5.70 14.76
C GLY A 41 21.39 6.83 14.10
N GLY A 42 21.88 6.57 12.89
CA GLY A 42 22.56 7.58 12.08
C GLY A 42 22.33 7.39 10.58
N PRO A 43 22.67 8.39 9.75
CA PRO A 43 22.46 8.33 8.30
C PRO A 43 23.19 7.15 7.64
N ASP A 44 24.37 6.77 8.15
CA ASP A 44 25.19 5.64 7.68
C ASP A 44 25.03 4.38 8.55
N ALA A 45 24.24 4.47 9.62
CA ALA A 45 24.04 3.41 10.61
C ALA A 45 22.57 3.41 11.06
N ARG A 46 21.68 3.17 10.09
CA ARG A 46 20.23 3.10 10.32
C ARG A 46 19.89 1.92 11.24
N LEU A 47 18.94 2.14 12.14
CA LEU A 47 18.35 1.09 12.96
C LEU A 47 17.52 0.13 12.09
N PRO A 48 17.33 -1.14 12.48
CA PRO A 48 16.44 -2.05 11.76
C PRO A 48 15.00 -1.53 11.74
N PHE A 49 14.28 -1.75 10.64
CA PHE A 49 12.82 -1.59 10.57
C PHE A 49 12.15 -2.23 11.80
N SER A 50 11.19 -1.53 12.43
CA SER A 50 10.53 -2.03 13.64
C SER A 50 9.02 -1.79 13.61
N LEU A 51 8.27 -2.87 13.79
CA LEU A 51 6.84 -2.82 14.14
C LEU A 51 6.63 -2.68 15.66
N GLU A 52 7.66 -2.95 16.46
CA GLU A 52 7.59 -2.90 17.92
C GLU A 52 7.70 -1.47 18.47
N GLY A 53 7.17 -1.28 19.68
CA GLY A 53 7.25 -0.01 20.39
C GLY A 53 8.65 0.29 20.92
N VAL A 54 9.26 1.37 20.43
CA VAL A 54 10.55 1.89 20.89
C VAL A 54 10.33 3.18 21.67
N THR A 55 10.93 3.29 22.86
CA THR A 55 10.78 4.46 23.72
C THR A 55 11.91 5.47 23.57
N TYR A 56 11.55 6.72 23.33
CA TYR A 56 12.41 7.88 23.30
C TYR A 56 12.10 8.82 24.46
N THR A 57 13.06 9.65 24.87
CA THR A 57 12.84 10.69 25.89
C THR A 57 13.15 12.06 25.31
N LEU A 58 12.22 13.00 25.49
CA LEU A 58 12.25 14.34 24.91
C LEU A 58 12.26 15.42 25.99
N ASP A 59 12.97 16.50 25.69
CA ASP A 59 12.79 17.80 26.31
C ASP A 59 12.17 18.77 25.30
N ILE A 60 11.12 19.46 25.70
CA ILE A 60 10.33 20.37 24.86
C ILE A 60 10.39 21.77 25.46
N GLU A 61 10.71 22.77 24.63
CA GLU A 61 10.74 24.19 25.01
C GLU A 61 10.00 25.04 23.96
N ALA A 62 9.05 25.86 24.41
CA ALA A 62 8.35 26.81 23.56
C ALA A 62 9.27 27.98 23.15
N MET A 63 9.08 28.50 21.93
CA MET A 63 9.87 29.61 21.40
C MET A 63 8.95 30.73 20.88
N PRO A 64 8.93 31.93 21.48
CA PRO A 64 9.52 32.28 22.77
C PRO A 64 8.71 31.65 23.93
N VAL A 65 9.38 31.35 25.04
CA VAL A 65 8.78 30.73 26.23
C VAL A 65 7.64 31.57 26.80
N GLU A 66 7.77 32.89 26.74
CA GLU A 66 6.82 33.85 27.30
C GLU A 66 5.46 33.80 26.59
N ALA A 67 5.42 33.38 25.33
CA ALA A 67 4.20 33.31 24.55
C ALA A 67 3.40 32.02 24.77
N PHE A 68 3.97 31.01 25.44
CA PHE A 68 3.31 29.71 25.64
C PHE A 68 3.79 29.03 26.93
N ARG A 69 3.38 29.58 28.08
CA ARG A 69 3.89 29.15 29.39
C ARG A 69 3.23 27.92 29.97
N GLU A 70 1.91 27.82 29.86
CA GLU A 70 1.10 26.76 30.49
C GLU A 70 0.27 25.95 29.47
N GLY A 71 0.64 26.05 28.19
CA GLY A 71 -0.09 25.44 27.08
C GLY A 71 0.20 23.96 26.90
N TRP A 72 -0.67 23.29 26.14
CA TRP A 72 -0.56 21.86 25.85
C TRP A 72 -0.01 21.63 24.45
N VAL A 73 0.81 20.59 24.31
CA VAL A 73 1.33 20.16 23.02
C VAL A 73 0.98 18.70 22.76
N ALA A 74 0.56 18.42 21.54
CA ALA A 74 0.35 17.07 21.04
C ALA A 74 1.68 16.49 20.53
N ILE A 75 1.92 15.21 20.79
CA ILE A 75 3.08 14.49 20.26
C ILE A 75 2.61 13.45 19.25
N ARG A 76 3.15 13.51 18.03
CA ARG A 76 2.89 12.60 16.92
C ARG A 76 4.20 12.05 16.36
N SER A 77 4.11 11.03 15.51
CA SER A 77 5.25 10.50 14.76
C SER A 77 4.92 10.46 13.27
N GLN A 78 5.92 10.70 12.42
CA GLN A 78 5.81 10.51 10.97
C GLN A 78 7.14 10.00 10.40
N PRO A 79 7.17 8.81 9.76
CA PRO A 79 6.20 7.73 9.96
C PRO A 79 6.19 7.22 11.43
N GLY A 80 5.21 6.39 11.75
CA GLY A 80 5.11 5.70 13.04
C GLY A 80 3.86 6.06 13.85
N ASP A 81 3.50 5.17 14.76
CA ASP A 81 2.33 5.30 15.62
C ASP A 81 2.78 5.55 17.06
N VAL A 82 2.39 6.69 17.65
CA VAL A 82 2.64 6.96 19.07
C VAL A 82 1.71 6.06 19.90
N LEU A 83 2.29 5.07 20.57
CA LEU A 83 1.57 4.12 21.42
C LEU A 83 1.33 4.67 22.83
N ALA A 84 2.29 5.42 23.36
CA ALA A 84 2.20 6.00 24.69
C ALA A 84 3.03 7.28 24.82
N VAL A 85 2.52 8.21 25.62
CA VAL A 85 3.24 9.39 26.10
C VAL A 85 3.16 9.39 27.62
N GLU A 86 4.30 9.17 28.28
CA GLU A 86 4.41 9.12 29.73
C GLU A 86 5.07 10.41 30.23
N TYR A 87 4.27 11.26 30.88
CA TYR A 87 4.71 12.48 31.55
C TYR A 87 3.66 12.86 32.62
N PRO A 88 4.04 13.48 33.75
CA PRO A 88 3.08 13.89 34.77
C PRO A 88 1.97 14.78 34.19
N GLY A 89 0.72 14.33 34.32
CA GLY A 89 -0.44 15.05 33.79
C GLY A 89 -0.68 14.89 32.29
N ALA A 90 0.05 14.01 31.59
CA ALA A 90 -0.21 13.75 30.17
C ALA A 90 -1.61 13.18 29.93
N ILE A 91 -2.29 13.65 28.89
CA ILE A 91 -3.65 13.25 28.52
C ILE A 91 -3.70 12.95 27.03
N ARG A 92 -4.03 11.71 26.67
CA ARG A 92 -4.28 11.29 25.26
C ARG A 92 -3.17 11.68 24.27
N GLY A 93 -1.90 11.57 24.68
CA GLY A 93 -0.76 11.94 23.84
C GLY A 93 -0.37 13.43 23.89
N ASN A 94 -1.04 14.22 24.71
CA ASN A 94 -0.74 15.61 24.95
C ASN A 94 0.02 15.81 26.26
N VAL A 95 0.92 16.78 26.28
CA VAL A 95 1.74 17.16 27.43
C VAL A 95 1.54 18.64 27.74
N GLN A 96 1.31 18.97 29.00
CA GLN A 96 1.31 20.36 29.44
C GLN A 96 2.75 20.85 29.64
N LEU A 97 3.06 21.98 29.02
CA LEU A 97 4.28 22.72 29.33
C LEU A 97 4.04 23.57 30.58
N HIS A 98 5.03 23.64 31.47
CA HIS A 98 5.00 24.52 32.63
C HIS A 98 6.17 25.49 32.56
N GLY A 99 5.90 26.79 32.66
CA GLY A 99 6.91 27.81 32.32
C GLY A 99 7.50 27.63 30.91
N GLY A 100 6.69 27.14 29.97
CA GLY A 100 7.00 26.87 28.57
C GLY A 100 7.96 25.70 28.33
N ARG A 101 8.07 24.79 29.30
CA ARG A 101 8.96 23.61 29.21
C ARG A 101 8.29 22.33 29.73
N ALA A 102 8.69 21.21 29.14
CA ALA A 102 8.48 19.87 29.68
C ALA A 102 9.77 19.07 29.45
N ALA A 103 10.34 18.50 30.51
CA ALA A 103 11.59 17.76 30.45
C ALA A 103 11.39 16.30 30.86
N GLY A 104 12.01 15.37 30.13
CA GLY A 104 11.90 13.94 30.41
C GLY A 104 10.59 13.31 29.94
N VAL A 105 9.95 13.85 28.88
CA VAL A 105 8.74 13.26 28.29
C VAL A 105 9.11 11.95 27.60
N ARG A 106 8.57 10.82 28.05
CA ARG A 106 8.84 9.51 27.42
C ARG A 106 7.77 9.21 26.38
N VAL A 107 8.18 8.89 25.16
CA VAL A 107 7.30 8.63 24.01
C VAL A 107 7.63 7.27 23.44
N THR A 108 6.67 6.35 23.44
CA THR A 108 6.81 5.02 22.84
C THR A 108 6.16 5.01 21.47
N VAL A 109 6.92 4.67 20.43
CA VAL A 109 6.49 4.72 19.03
C VAL A 109 6.74 3.39 18.34
N ALA A 110 5.75 2.91 17.59
CA ALA A 110 5.84 1.71 16.77
C ALA A 110 5.82 2.04 15.27
N LYS A 111 6.07 1.04 14.42
CA LYS A 111 6.05 1.14 12.95
C LYS A 111 7.02 2.21 12.42
N LEU A 112 8.25 2.17 12.92
CA LEU A 112 9.33 3.09 12.54
C LEU A 112 10.11 2.53 11.35
N TYR A 113 10.22 3.34 10.30
CA TYR A 113 10.97 3.07 9.08
C TYR A 113 11.45 4.37 8.44
N GLY A 114 12.46 4.27 7.58
CA GLY A 114 12.99 5.41 6.86
C GLY A 114 13.45 6.54 7.80
N ASP A 115 13.22 7.78 7.39
CA ASP A 115 13.54 8.95 8.21
C ASP A 115 12.31 9.35 9.02
N ALA A 116 12.24 8.88 10.26
CA ALA A 116 11.14 9.17 11.18
C ALA A 116 11.42 10.38 12.07
N ARG A 117 10.37 11.08 12.46
CA ARG A 117 10.45 12.22 13.39
C ARG A 117 9.29 12.21 14.36
N LEU A 118 9.59 12.51 15.61
CA LEU A 118 8.60 12.95 16.60
C LEU A 118 8.30 14.43 16.35
N TRP A 119 7.02 14.72 16.18
CA TRP A 119 6.42 16.01 15.87
C TRP A 119 5.67 16.50 17.10
N VAL A 120 5.97 17.72 17.55
CA VAL A 120 5.32 18.39 18.67
C VAL A 120 4.55 19.58 18.11
N GLU A 121 3.27 19.69 18.45
CA GLU A 121 2.38 20.72 17.91
C GLU A 121 1.45 21.31 18.96
N ASP A 122 1.20 22.60 18.86
CA ASP A 122 0.12 23.27 19.56
C ASP A 122 -1.19 23.15 18.76
N LEU A 123 -2.08 22.26 19.21
CA LEU A 123 -3.40 22.07 18.63
C LEU A 123 -4.48 22.94 19.31
N GLY A 124 -4.12 23.77 20.29
CA GLY A 124 -5.11 24.50 21.09
C GLY A 124 -5.77 23.69 22.21
N PHE A 125 -5.35 22.43 22.39
CA PHE A 125 -5.97 21.51 23.35
C PHE A 125 -5.95 22.02 24.79
N VAL A 126 -7.11 22.02 25.44
CA VAL A 126 -7.28 22.25 26.87
C VAL A 126 -8.14 21.13 27.46
N PRO A 127 -7.65 20.35 28.43
CA PRO A 127 -8.42 19.21 28.94
C PRO A 127 -9.67 19.65 29.70
N GLY A 128 -10.83 19.29 29.18
CA GLY A 128 -12.15 19.49 29.79
C GLY A 128 -12.75 18.23 30.43
N PRO A 129 -13.91 18.38 31.10
CA PRO A 129 -14.64 17.25 31.69
C PRO A 129 -15.21 16.32 30.60
N ALA A 130 -15.43 15.04 30.94
CA ALA A 130 -15.94 14.05 29.96
C ALA A 130 -17.36 14.36 29.43
N VAL A 131 -18.12 15.21 30.13
CA VAL A 131 -19.47 15.65 29.78
C VAL A 131 -19.53 17.16 29.95
N GLY A 132 -20.03 17.87 28.94
CA GLY A 132 -20.20 19.32 28.96
C GLY A 132 -18.93 20.13 28.70
N ALA A 133 -17.86 19.49 28.20
CA ALA A 133 -16.73 20.20 27.59
C ALA A 133 -17.22 21.03 26.40
N ALA A 134 -16.58 22.17 26.14
CA ALA A 134 -16.97 23.11 25.09
C ALA A 134 -17.20 22.40 23.75
N CYS A 135 -16.20 21.63 23.31
CA CYS A 135 -16.22 20.88 22.05
C CYS A 135 -17.17 19.67 21.97
N ARG A 136 -18.13 19.55 22.89
CA ARG A 136 -19.15 18.48 22.89
C ARG A 136 -20.45 18.89 23.60
N ASN A 137 -20.72 20.17 23.75
CA ASN A 137 -21.89 20.65 24.49
C ASN A 137 -23.06 21.07 23.58
N GLY A 138 -22.86 21.08 22.25
CA GLY A 138 -23.90 21.44 21.27
C GLY A 138 -24.01 22.95 21.02
N LEU A 139 -23.05 23.74 21.49
CA LEU A 139 -23.01 25.20 21.38
C LEU A 139 -21.79 25.62 20.56
N ASP A 140 -21.84 26.85 20.05
CA ASP A 140 -20.72 27.59 19.46
C ASP A 140 -20.19 28.50 20.57
N ASP A 141 -19.23 28.02 21.36
CA ASP A 141 -18.70 28.66 22.56
C ASP A 141 -17.72 29.81 22.23
N ASP A 142 -17.10 29.80 21.05
CA ASP A 142 -16.17 30.86 20.61
C ASP A 142 -16.77 31.86 19.60
N GLY A 143 -17.93 31.52 19.01
CA GLY A 143 -18.73 32.38 18.14
C GLY A 143 -18.27 32.41 16.68
N ASP A 144 -17.47 31.44 16.21
CA ASP A 144 -16.96 31.40 14.83
C ASP A 144 -17.99 30.83 13.81
N GLY A 145 -19.14 30.35 14.31
CA GLY A 145 -20.22 29.75 13.52
C GLY A 145 -20.07 28.25 13.28
N ARG A 146 -19.07 27.62 13.88
CA ARG A 146 -18.86 26.17 13.94
C ARG A 146 -19.22 25.68 15.34
N ILE A 147 -19.53 24.40 15.44
CA ILE A 147 -20.09 23.81 16.67
C ILE A 147 -19.41 22.46 16.88
N ASP A 148 -18.76 22.30 18.03
CA ASP A 148 -18.23 21.05 18.55
C ASP A 148 -17.20 20.30 17.66
N TYR A 149 -16.56 19.30 18.27
CA TYR A 149 -15.62 18.41 17.60
C TYR A 149 -16.20 17.72 16.35
N GLY A 150 -15.46 17.87 15.25
CA GLY A 150 -15.76 17.28 13.95
C GLY A 150 -16.29 18.27 12.91
N ALA A 151 -16.92 19.36 13.37
CA ALA A 151 -17.29 20.50 12.52
C ALA A 151 -16.45 21.74 12.82
N ASP A 152 -16.00 21.90 14.07
CA ASP A 152 -15.15 22.99 14.52
C ASP A 152 -13.64 22.62 14.52
N PRO A 153 -12.79 23.30 13.71
CA PRO A 153 -11.34 23.17 13.72
C PRO A 153 -10.65 23.59 15.02
N GLY A 154 -11.27 24.46 15.82
CA GLY A 154 -10.78 24.84 17.14
C GLY A 154 -10.85 23.72 18.16
N CYS A 155 -11.64 22.67 17.87
CA CYS A 155 -11.74 21.47 18.67
C CYS A 155 -10.73 20.40 18.27
N ALA A 156 -9.60 20.31 18.98
CA ALA A 156 -8.63 19.24 18.76
C ALA A 156 -9.19 17.86 19.13
N TYR A 157 -10.05 17.79 20.15
CA TYR A 157 -10.69 16.57 20.64
C TYR A 157 -12.10 16.84 21.21
N ALA A 158 -12.96 15.83 21.27
CA ALA A 158 -14.30 15.95 21.88
C ALA A 158 -14.33 16.18 23.40
N ASN A 159 -13.17 16.26 24.06
CA ASN A 159 -13.06 16.55 25.50
C ASN A 159 -12.26 17.85 25.75
N ASP A 160 -12.19 18.71 24.75
CA ASP A 160 -11.56 20.02 24.85
C ASP A 160 -12.47 21.01 25.57
N ASP A 161 -11.95 21.76 26.53
CA ASP A 161 -12.70 22.77 27.31
C ASP A 161 -12.73 24.13 26.62
N THR A 162 -12.16 24.24 25.41
CA THR A 162 -12.19 25.43 24.57
C THR A 162 -12.37 25.06 23.10
N GLU A 163 -13.05 25.91 22.36
CA GLU A 163 -13.14 25.87 20.89
C GLU A 163 -12.14 26.84 20.24
N SER A 164 -11.19 27.40 20.99
CA SER A 164 -10.19 28.32 20.42
C SER A 164 -9.13 27.58 19.60
N GLU A 165 -8.93 28.01 18.35
CA GLU A 165 -7.86 27.49 17.49
C GLU A 165 -6.47 27.63 18.15
N GLY A 166 -5.67 26.56 18.05
CA GLY A 166 -4.27 26.58 18.42
C GLY A 166 -3.41 27.40 17.47
N SER A 167 -2.17 27.69 17.87
CA SER A 167 -1.23 28.40 16.98
C SER A 167 -0.72 27.53 15.82
N HIS A 168 -0.91 26.21 15.88
CA HIS A 168 -0.32 25.22 14.98
C HIS A 168 1.21 25.36 14.86
N ALA A 169 1.83 25.95 15.88
CA ALA A 169 3.28 26.03 15.97
C ALA A 169 3.83 24.62 16.14
N VAL A 170 4.94 24.33 15.46
CA VAL A 170 5.52 22.99 15.40
C VAL A 170 6.96 22.95 15.89
N GLY A 171 7.35 21.80 16.40
CA GLY A 171 8.74 21.47 16.69
C GLY A 171 9.02 20.02 16.31
N LEU A 172 10.16 19.79 15.66
CA LEU A 172 10.58 18.46 15.26
C LEU A 172 11.77 18.01 16.10
N SER A 173 11.73 16.76 16.54
CA SER A 173 12.92 16.07 17.02
C SER A 173 13.98 15.95 15.91
N PRO A 174 15.24 15.63 16.27
CA PRO A 174 16.20 15.07 15.33
C PRO A 174 15.63 13.86 14.57
N VAL A 175 16.20 13.55 13.41
CA VAL A 175 15.77 12.38 12.63
C VAL A 175 16.06 11.10 13.42
N LEU A 176 15.08 10.21 13.46
CA LEU A 176 15.21 8.83 13.87
C LEU A 176 15.44 8.01 12.59
N TYR A 177 16.66 7.52 12.42
CA TYR A 177 17.14 6.82 11.24
C TYR A 177 16.83 5.33 11.33
N TYR A 178 15.80 4.91 10.62
CA TYR A 178 15.42 3.50 10.47
C TYR A 178 15.64 3.02 9.03
N ALA A 179 15.89 1.73 8.88
CA ALA A 179 15.87 1.07 7.59
C ALA A 179 14.43 1.11 7.04
N ASN A 180 14.32 1.22 5.73
CA ASN A 180 13.06 1.01 5.02
C ASN A 180 12.65 -0.47 5.09
N PRO A 181 11.34 -0.78 5.02
CA PRO A 181 10.86 -2.16 5.01
C PRO A 181 11.30 -2.90 3.73
N ARG A 182 11.40 -4.23 3.80
CA ARG A 182 11.43 -5.10 2.61
C ARG A 182 10.02 -5.45 2.15
N ILE A 183 9.89 -6.10 0.99
CA ILE A 183 8.60 -6.60 0.49
C ILE A 183 7.90 -7.49 1.52
N ALA A 184 8.60 -8.45 2.13
CA ALA A 184 8.01 -9.32 3.15
C ALA A 184 7.55 -8.59 4.41
N ASP A 185 8.15 -7.44 4.73
CA ASP A 185 7.75 -6.64 5.88
C ASP A 185 6.51 -5.78 5.56
N VAL A 186 6.35 -5.36 4.29
CA VAL A 186 5.14 -4.69 3.78
C VAL A 186 3.96 -5.65 3.77
N GLN A 187 4.17 -6.87 3.27
CA GLN A 187 3.22 -7.99 3.33
C GLN A 187 2.89 -8.40 4.78
N GLY A 188 3.82 -8.20 5.72
CA GLY A 188 3.61 -8.50 7.14
C GLY A 188 3.68 -9.98 7.52
N MET A 189 3.87 -10.88 6.54
CA MET A 189 3.84 -12.34 6.74
C MET A 189 2.53 -12.84 7.34
N THR A 190 1.43 -12.16 7.01
CA THR A 190 0.06 -12.41 7.43
C THR A 190 -0.87 -11.89 6.33
N SER A 191 -2.17 -12.18 6.41
CA SER A 191 -3.16 -11.71 5.43
C SER A 191 -3.57 -10.23 5.57
N ILE A 192 -2.92 -9.47 6.46
CA ILE A 192 -3.23 -8.05 6.67
C ILE A 192 -1.92 -7.26 6.79
N PRO A 193 -1.61 -6.35 5.85
CA PRO A 193 -0.35 -5.64 5.88
C PRO A 193 -0.26 -4.69 7.10
N PRO A 194 0.83 -4.71 7.89
CA PRO A 194 0.96 -3.90 9.11
C PRO A 194 1.06 -2.40 8.85
N LEU A 195 1.34 -2.04 7.59
CA LEU A 195 1.52 -0.69 7.10
C LEU A 195 0.37 -0.23 6.19
N ASP A 196 -0.80 -0.88 6.25
CA ASP A 196 -1.99 -0.49 5.48
C ASP A 196 -2.29 1.02 5.58
N GLY A 197 -2.58 1.64 4.43
CA GLY A 197 -2.80 3.08 4.27
C GLY A 197 -1.55 3.96 4.46
N ARG A 198 -0.35 3.37 4.62
CA ARG A 198 0.90 4.13 4.80
C ARG A 198 1.70 4.18 3.51
N SER A 199 2.37 5.31 3.28
CA SER A 199 3.35 5.44 2.21
C SER A 199 4.68 4.82 2.64
N VAL A 200 5.21 3.92 1.81
CA VAL A 200 6.47 3.21 2.04
C VAL A 200 7.41 3.43 0.88
N GLN A 201 8.71 3.38 1.20
CA GLN A 201 9.79 3.21 0.24
C GLN A 201 10.46 1.87 0.57
N ILE A 202 10.81 1.10 -0.45
CA ILE A 202 11.54 -0.16 -0.38
C ILE A 202 12.81 0.04 -1.21
N ASP A 203 13.96 -0.05 -0.58
CA ASP A 203 15.28 0.10 -1.20
C ASP A 203 16.28 -0.97 -0.72
N ALA A 204 15.77 -2.00 -0.04
CA ALA A 204 16.51 -3.16 0.43
C ALA A 204 16.06 -4.43 -0.30
N GLY A 205 16.96 -5.41 -0.39
CA GLY A 205 16.73 -6.68 -1.06
C GLY A 205 17.11 -6.67 -2.54
N ASP A 206 16.87 -7.80 -3.20
CA ASP A 206 17.12 -7.99 -4.63
C ASP A 206 15.78 -8.04 -5.36
N MET A 207 15.20 -6.87 -5.60
CA MET A 207 13.89 -6.71 -6.22
C MET A 207 13.94 -6.94 -7.75
N ILE A 208 13.38 -8.04 -8.23
CA ILE A 208 13.32 -8.43 -9.64
C ILE A 208 11.89 -8.32 -10.16
N VAL A 209 11.69 -7.66 -11.30
CA VAL A 209 10.39 -7.62 -11.98
C VAL A 209 10.09 -8.99 -12.59
N THR A 210 8.97 -9.61 -12.19
CA THR A 210 8.57 -10.97 -12.59
C THR A 210 7.40 -11.00 -13.57
N ARG A 211 6.58 -9.94 -13.62
CA ARG A 211 5.52 -9.70 -14.62
C ARG A 211 5.31 -8.19 -14.77
N VAL A 212 4.98 -7.77 -15.98
CA VAL A 212 4.41 -6.44 -16.26
C VAL A 212 3.05 -6.70 -16.89
N SER A 213 2.00 -6.13 -16.32
CA SER A 213 0.61 -6.21 -16.78
C SER A 213 0.14 -4.84 -17.27
N VAL A 214 -1.06 -4.79 -17.85
CA VAL A 214 -1.66 -3.54 -18.32
C VAL A 214 -1.94 -2.55 -17.20
N ASP A 215 -2.05 -3.05 -15.97
CA ASP A 215 -2.48 -2.36 -14.76
C ASP A 215 -1.42 -2.38 -13.65
N GLY A 216 -0.17 -2.74 -13.95
CA GLY A 216 0.86 -2.75 -12.93
C GLY A 216 2.08 -3.62 -13.23
N LEU A 217 2.88 -3.82 -12.20
CA LEU A 217 4.06 -4.68 -12.25
C LEU A 217 4.15 -5.54 -10.98
N TYR A 218 4.68 -6.72 -11.16
CA TYR A 218 4.92 -7.69 -10.08
C TYR A 218 6.40 -7.75 -9.81
N VAL A 219 6.77 -7.64 -8.53
CA VAL A 219 8.16 -7.63 -8.07
C VAL A 219 8.36 -8.75 -7.09
N THR A 220 9.50 -9.43 -7.19
CA THR A 220 9.95 -10.40 -6.19
C THR A 220 11.29 -10.02 -5.62
N ASP A 221 11.41 -9.98 -4.30
CA ASP A 221 12.67 -9.87 -3.59
C ASP A 221 13.32 -11.25 -3.48
N ILE A 222 14.26 -11.56 -4.38
CA ILE A 222 14.86 -12.91 -4.48
C ILE A 222 15.90 -13.21 -3.40
N SER A 223 16.33 -12.20 -2.63
CA SER A 223 17.23 -12.41 -1.49
C SER A 223 16.46 -12.60 -0.16
N GLU A 224 15.13 -12.63 -0.20
CA GLU A 224 14.28 -12.97 0.93
C GLU A 224 13.97 -14.46 0.96
N THR A 225 14.04 -15.07 2.14
CA THR A 225 13.88 -16.52 2.35
C THR A 225 12.72 -16.89 3.25
N ARG A 226 12.05 -15.90 3.87
CA ARG A 226 10.92 -16.12 4.80
C ARG A 226 9.59 -16.44 4.09
N GLY A 227 9.50 -16.25 2.77
CA GLY A 227 8.23 -16.18 2.03
C GLY A 227 7.69 -14.75 2.00
N TYR A 228 6.49 -14.56 1.43
CA TYR A 228 5.84 -13.24 1.31
C TYR A 228 6.71 -12.19 0.59
N ASN A 229 7.58 -12.65 -0.30
CA ASN A 229 8.60 -11.81 -0.92
C ASN A 229 8.18 -11.28 -2.30
N HIS A 230 6.89 -11.36 -2.62
CA HIS A 230 6.32 -10.92 -3.87
C HIS A 230 5.33 -9.77 -3.60
N LEU A 231 5.20 -8.83 -4.52
CA LEU A 231 4.29 -7.69 -4.36
C LEU A 231 3.80 -7.22 -5.72
N PHE A 232 2.52 -6.89 -5.79
CA PHE A 232 1.95 -6.18 -6.92
C PHE A 232 1.96 -4.67 -6.66
N ALA A 233 2.38 -3.93 -7.67
CA ALA A 233 2.32 -2.47 -7.68
C ALA A 233 1.32 -2.03 -8.75
N PHE A 234 0.13 -1.67 -8.31
CA PHE A 234 -1.00 -1.28 -9.14
C PHE A 234 -0.77 0.09 -9.79
N ASN A 235 -0.91 0.18 -11.10
CA ASN A 235 -0.79 1.41 -11.85
C ASN A 235 -1.90 1.48 -12.92
N PHE A 236 -2.54 2.63 -13.10
CA PHE A 236 -3.64 2.77 -14.08
C PHE A 236 -3.24 2.53 -15.54
N ASN A 237 -1.94 2.45 -15.83
CA ASN A 237 -1.41 2.16 -17.16
C ASN A 237 -0.24 1.19 -17.05
N THR A 238 0.09 0.54 -18.16
CA THR A 238 1.26 -0.33 -18.28
C THR A 238 2.52 0.40 -17.82
N PRO A 239 3.27 -0.17 -16.86
CA PRO A 239 4.50 0.43 -16.35
C PRO A 239 5.55 0.71 -17.42
N ALA A 240 5.81 2.00 -17.61
CA ALA A 240 6.81 2.52 -18.52
C ALA A 240 8.25 2.21 -18.09
N GLY A 241 9.15 1.97 -19.05
CA GLY A 241 10.60 1.90 -18.80
C GLY A 241 11.10 0.67 -18.04
N VAL A 242 10.23 -0.29 -17.72
CA VAL A 242 10.57 -1.54 -17.01
C VAL A 242 10.12 -2.76 -17.82
N ARG A 243 10.78 -3.90 -17.61
CA ARG A 243 10.40 -5.19 -18.20
C ARG A 243 10.76 -6.33 -17.25
N VAL A 244 10.23 -7.53 -17.50
CA VAL A 244 10.63 -8.75 -16.80
C VAL A 244 12.16 -8.89 -16.80
N CYS A 245 12.74 -9.38 -15.69
CA CYS A 245 14.17 -9.48 -15.42
C CYS A 245 14.87 -8.17 -15.00
N ASP A 246 14.23 -7.00 -15.05
CA ASP A 246 14.86 -5.79 -14.52
C ASP A 246 14.98 -5.87 -13.00
N LYS A 247 16.13 -5.43 -12.48
CA LYS A 247 16.30 -5.17 -11.06
C LYS A 247 15.86 -3.75 -10.73
N LEU A 248 15.02 -3.61 -9.71
CA LEU A 248 14.66 -2.32 -9.14
C LEU A 248 15.66 -1.95 -8.04
N ARG A 249 16.10 -0.69 -8.04
CA ARG A 249 16.83 -0.10 -6.93
C ARG A 249 15.88 0.41 -5.86
N THR A 250 14.74 0.95 -6.28
CA THR A 250 13.70 1.40 -5.36
C THR A 250 12.32 1.04 -5.87
N LEU A 251 11.42 0.73 -4.95
CA LEU A 251 9.99 0.59 -5.16
C LEU A 251 9.27 1.30 -4.01
N GLY A 252 8.24 2.08 -4.27
CA GLY A 252 7.50 2.78 -3.24
C GLY A 252 6.07 3.03 -3.67
N GLY A 253 5.21 3.37 -2.72
CA GLY A 253 3.78 3.55 -2.95
C GLY A 253 3.04 3.63 -1.62
N ILE A 254 1.72 3.64 -1.69
CA ILE A 254 0.83 3.52 -0.53
C ILE A 254 0.43 2.06 -0.42
N VAL A 255 0.71 1.44 0.72
CA VAL A 255 0.27 0.06 0.97
C VAL A 255 -1.24 0.03 1.06
N GLY A 256 -1.86 -0.90 0.34
CA GLY A 256 -3.29 -1.16 0.41
C GLY A 256 -3.57 -2.65 0.52
N GLU A 257 -4.68 -2.97 1.18
CA GLU A 257 -5.34 -4.26 1.15
C GLU A 257 -6.56 -4.12 0.23
N PHE A 258 -6.65 -4.98 -0.80
CA PHE A 258 -7.76 -5.01 -1.74
C PHE A 258 -8.31 -6.43 -1.94
N TYR A 259 -9.32 -6.79 -1.14
CA TYR A 259 -10.06 -8.07 -1.25
C TYR A 259 -9.24 -9.34 -0.92
N GLY A 260 -8.40 -9.23 0.09
CA GLY A 260 -7.42 -10.21 0.54
C GLY A 260 -6.15 -10.20 -0.28
N TYR A 261 -5.80 -9.07 -0.89
CA TYR A 261 -4.64 -8.91 -1.77
C TYR A 261 -3.82 -7.68 -1.40
N THR A 262 -2.58 -7.89 -0.97
CA THR A 262 -1.67 -6.79 -0.60
C THR A 262 -1.01 -6.18 -1.84
N GLU A 263 -1.19 -4.87 -2.01
CA GLU A 263 -0.65 -4.14 -3.16
C GLU A 263 -0.05 -2.78 -2.78
N LEU A 264 0.70 -2.19 -3.73
CA LEU A 264 1.11 -0.79 -3.68
C LEU A 264 0.26 0.04 -4.64
N ASN A 265 -0.45 1.00 -4.07
CA ASN A 265 -1.19 2.04 -4.75
C ASN A 265 -0.31 3.26 -5.04
N TYR A 266 -0.57 3.96 -6.14
CA TYR A 266 0.23 5.10 -6.61
C TYR A 266 1.75 4.83 -6.60
N PRO A 267 2.20 3.73 -7.26
CA PRO A 267 3.56 3.26 -7.14
C PRO A 267 4.55 4.19 -7.84
N SER A 268 5.77 4.18 -7.32
CA SER A 268 6.95 4.77 -7.92
C SER A 268 8.09 3.76 -7.86
N TRP A 269 8.94 3.73 -8.89
CA TRP A 269 10.08 2.82 -8.91
C TRP A 269 11.27 3.47 -9.62
N THR A 270 12.46 2.98 -9.29
CA THR A 270 13.66 3.26 -10.09
C THR A 270 14.36 1.95 -10.42
N ARG A 271 14.66 1.76 -11.70
CA ARG A 271 15.49 0.66 -12.16
C ARG A 271 16.91 0.85 -11.65
N ASP A 272 17.59 -0.23 -11.32
CA ASP A 272 19.03 -0.24 -11.10
C ASP A 272 19.74 0.08 -12.44
N PRO A 273 20.43 1.23 -12.56
CA PRO A 273 21.08 1.63 -13.81
C PRO A 273 22.22 0.70 -14.22
N ASP A 274 22.87 0.04 -13.25
CA ASP A 274 24.03 -0.81 -13.48
C ASP A 274 23.64 -2.27 -13.80
N TRP A 275 22.36 -2.62 -13.62
CA TRP A 275 21.85 -3.95 -13.95
C TRP A 275 21.92 -4.22 -15.46
N PRO A 276 22.42 -5.38 -15.91
CA PRO A 276 22.51 -5.71 -17.33
C PRO A 276 21.12 -5.87 -17.97
N ARG A 277 21.01 -5.47 -19.25
CA ARG A 277 19.74 -5.55 -20.01
C ARG A 277 19.93 -6.09 -21.44
N PRO A 278 20.56 -7.27 -21.63
CA PRO A 278 20.75 -7.83 -22.97
C PRO A 278 19.39 -8.17 -23.62
N GLU A 279 19.34 -8.21 -24.96
CA GLU A 279 18.15 -8.65 -25.69
C GLU A 279 17.78 -10.12 -25.40
N ARG A 280 18.78 -10.94 -25.09
CA ARG A 280 18.64 -12.35 -24.72
C ARG A 280 19.41 -12.60 -23.42
N PRO A 281 18.79 -12.42 -22.24
CA PRO A 281 19.46 -12.63 -20.97
C PRO A 281 19.68 -14.12 -20.69
N GLY A 282 20.78 -14.44 -20.01
CA GLY A 282 20.97 -15.75 -19.40
C GLY A 282 20.36 -15.79 -17.99
N PRO A 283 20.51 -16.92 -17.27
CA PRO A 283 20.01 -17.06 -15.91
C PRO A 283 20.57 -16.04 -14.90
N ALA A 284 21.79 -15.54 -15.13
CA ALA A 284 22.41 -14.56 -14.23
C ALA A 284 21.86 -13.15 -14.46
N GLU A 285 21.55 -12.78 -15.70
CA GLU A 285 20.98 -11.49 -16.07
C GLU A 285 19.45 -11.46 -15.92
N CYS A 286 18.81 -12.62 -15.84
CA CYS A 286 17.39 -12.77 -15.54
C CYS A 286 17.15 -13.81 -14.43
N PRO A 287 17.37 -13.43 -13.17
CA PRO A 287 17.16 -14.30 -12.03
C PRO A 287 15.69 -14.32 -11.59
N VAL A 288 14.76 -14.39 -12.55
CA VAL A 288 13.33 -14.59 -12.24
C VAL A 288 13.20 -15.96 -11.54
N PRO A 289 12.58 -16.03 -10.36
CA PRO A 289 12.53 -17.26 -9.58
C PRO A 289 11.76 -18.35 -10.31
N ALA A 290 12.12 -19.61 -10.03
CA ALA A 290 11.35 -20.74 -10.50
C ALA A 290 9.94 -20.70 -9.88
N PRO A 291 8.86 -20.93 -10.66
CA PRO A 291 7.51 -20.94 -10.13
C PRO A 291 7.32 -22.11 -9.15
N VAL A 292 6.48 -21.89 -8.14
CA VAL A 292 6.09 -22.93 -7.17
C VAL A 292 5.04 -23.84 -7.79
N GLU A 293 5.25 -25.16 -7.71
CA GLU A 293 4.31 -26.15 -8.22
C GLU A 293 3.07 -26.24 -7.31
N ILE A 294 1.90 -26.02 -7.89
CA ILE A 294 0.61 -26.15 -7.20
C ILE A 294 0.25 -27.62 -7.08
N THR A 295 0.06 -28.05 -5.84
CA THR A 295 -0.40 -29.40 -5.49
C THR A 295 -1.68 -29.30 -4.68
N ARG A 296 -2.41 -30.41 -4.55
CA ARG A 296 -3.57 -30.46 -3.65
C ARG A 296 -3.24 -30.06 -2.22
N ALA A 297 -2.11 -30.54 -1.69
CA ALA A 297 -1.67 -30.23 -0.33
C ALA A 297 -1.36 -28.74 -0.14
N LEU A 298 -0.86 -28.07 -1.19
CA LEU A 298 -0.60 -26.63 -1.15
C LEU A 298 -1.91 -25.83 -1.21
N LEU A 299 -2.85 -26.22 -2.09
CA LEU A 299 -4.18 -25.59 -2.19
C LEU A 299 -4.99 -25.68 -0.88
N ASP A 300 -4.83 -26.78 -0.13
CA ASP A 300 -5.48 -26.94 1.19
C ASP A 300 -4.79 -26.14 2.32
N ASN A 301 -3.66 -25.47 2.05
CA ASN A 301 -2.90 -24.69 3.02
C ASN A 301 -2.96 -23.19 2.70
N ALA A 302 -4.00 -22.52 3.21
CA ALA A 302 -4.23 -21.10 2.98
C ALA A 302 -3.01 -20.22 3.33
N VAL A 303 -2.32 -20.48 4.46
CA VAL A 303 -1.13 -19.70 4.88
C VAL A 303 0.04 -19.86 3.89
N ALA A 304 0.21 -21.05 3.32
CA ALA A 304 1.24 -21.27 2.33
C ALA A 304 0.88 -20.63 0.98
N MET A 305 -0.40 -20.67 0.58
CA MET A 305 -0.88 -19.97 -0.62
C MET A 305 -0.75 -18.45 -0.49
N GLU A 306 -1.13 -17.90 0.66
CA GLU A 306 -0.95 -16.48 1.01
C GLU A 306 0.51 -16.04 0.85
N SER A 307 1.46 -16.85 1.32
CA SER A 307 2.88 -16.53 1.21
C SER A 307 3.41 -16.44 -0.23
N LEU A 308 2.62 -16.93 -1.20
CA LEU A 308 2.90 -16.92 -2.63
C LEU A 308 2.07 -15.89 -3.39
N GLU A 309 1.26 -15.08 -2.71
CA GLU A 309 0.50 -13.99 -3.32
C GLU A 309 1.40 -13.08 -4.17
N ALA A 310 0.98 -12.71 -5.37
CA ALA A 310 1.76 -11.99 -6.39
C ALA A 310 3.00 -12.76 -6.91
N GLY A 311 3.29 -13.93 -6.35
CA GLY A 311 4.40 -14.81 -6.70
C GLY A 311 4.11 -15.69 -7.90
N LEU A 312 5.17 -16.30 -8.43
CA LEU A 312 5.07 -17.19 -9.58
C LEU A 312 4.69 -18.60 -9.13
N ILE A 313 3.63 -19.12 -9.75
CA ILE A 313 3.14 -20.48 -9.53
C ILE A 313 3.00 -21.22 -10.86
N GLN A 314 2.88 -22.55 -10.79
CA GLN A 314 2.66 -23.38 -11.97
C GLN A 314 1.85 -24.64 -11.68
N VAL A 315 1.20 -25.15 -12.72
CA VAL A 315 0.56 -26.46 -12.76
C VAL A 315 1.16 -27.27 -13.91
N SER A 316 1.94 -28.30 -13.59
CA SER A 316 2.54 -29.22 -14.55
C SER A 316 1.60 -30.41 -14.79
N GLY A 317 1.28 -30.73 -16.04
CA GLY A 317 0.42 -31.89 -16.35
C GLY A 317 -1.03 -31.74 -15.86
N GLY A 318 -1.52 -30.51 -15.70
CA GLY A 318 -2.90 -30.24 -15.28
C GLY A 318 -3.92 -30.60 -16.35
N GLN A 319 -5.16 -30.88 -15.95
CA GLN A 319 -6.27 -31.12 -16.88
C GLN A 319 -7.20 -29.92 -16.89
N ILE A 320 -7.46 -29.34 -18.08
CA ILE A 320 -8.54 -28.38 -18.26
C ILE A 320 -9.85 -29.11 -17.99
N THR A 321 -10.74 -28.53 -17.17
CA THR A 321 -11.99 -29.21 -16.80
C THR A 321 -12.78 -29.66 -18.04
N PRO A 322 -13.30 -30.90 -18.07
CA PRO A 322 -14.02 -31.42 -19.22
C PRO A 322 -15.42 -30.85 -19.40
N ARG A 323 -16.03 -30.28 -18.35
CA ARG A 323 -17.36 -29.69 -18.38
C ARG A 323 -17.27 -28.18 -18.26
N PHE A 324 -17.93 -27.48 -19.17
CA PHE A 324 -18.21 -26.05 -19.08
C PHE A 324 -19.73 -25.89 -18.95
N GLU A 325 -20.19 -25.44 -17.79
CA GLU A 325 -21.62 -25.33 -17.44
C GLU A 325 -22.05 -23.87 -17.54
N ASP A 326 -23.17 -23.59 -18.21
CA ASP A 326 -23.72 -22.23 -18.34
C ASP A 326 -24.76 -22.03 -17.24
N CYS A 327 -24.35 -21.44 -16.12
CA CYS A 327 -25.23 -21.24 -14.96
C CYS A 327 -26.07 -19.96 -15.04
N ASP A 328 -25.79 -19.08 -16.01
CA ASP A 328 -26.63 -17.94 -16.39
C ASP A 328 -27.81 -18.44 -17.25
N TYR A 329 -28.87 -18.89 -16.57
CA TYR A 329 -30.03 -19.49 -17.22
C TYR A 329 -30.88 -18.47 -17.98
N ASN A 330 -30.92 -17.23 -17.48
CA ASN A 330 -31.71 -16.18 -18.10
C ASN A 330 -30.95 -15.44 -19.23
N ARG A 331 -29.63 -15.64 -19.32
CA ARG A 331 -28.70 -15.13 -20.34
C ARG A 331 -28.54 -13.61 -20.31
N ASN A 332 -28.54 -13.00 -19.14
CA ASN A 332 -28.32 -11.57 -18.98
C ASN A 332 -26.84 -11.21 -18.79
N GLY A 333 -25.96 -12.21 -18.63
CA GLY A 333 -24.52 -12.06 -18.47
C GLY A 333 -24.03 -12.08 -17.02
N ASP A 334 -24.93 -12.20 -16.04
CA ASP A 334 -24.63 -12.20 -14.61
C ASP A 334 -25.21 -13.45 -13.93
N ILE A 335 -24.62 -13.87 -12.82
CA ILE A 335 -25.18 -14.91 -11.95
C ILE A 335 -25.98 -14.26 -10.83
N GLU A 336 -27.25 -14.63 -10.70
CA GLU A 336 -28.11 -14.08 -9.65
C GLU A 336 -28.10 -14.86 -8.33
N TRP A 337 -27.98 -14.09 -7.24
CA TRP A 337 -28.00 -14.55 -5.86
C TRP A 337 -29.39 -14.99 -5.41
N ASP A 338 -29.46 -15.98 -4.51
CA ASP A 338 -30.67 -16.62 -4.00
C ASP A 338 -31.55 -17.27 -5.11
N THR A 339 -30.93 -17.68 -6.21
CA THR A 339 -31.62 -18.29 -7.36
C THR A 339 -31.06 -19.67 -7.72
N ALA A 340 -31.67 -20.32 -8.71
CA ALA A 340 -31.16 -21.57 -9.27
C ALA A 340 -29.82 -21.38 -10.01
N GLU A 341 -29.46 -20.15 -10.38
CA GLU A 341 -28.18 -19.82 -11.02
C GLU A 341 -27.04 -19.92 -10.00
N GLU A 342 -27.22 -19.37 -8.79
CA GLU A 342 -26.28 -19.52 -7.68
C GLU A 342 -26.06 -20.99 -7.33
N THR A 343 -27.13 -21.78 -7.16
CA THR A 343 -26.97 -23.23 -6.89
C THR A 343 -26.19 -23.95 -7.99
N CYS A 344 -26.41 -23.61 -9.26
CA CYS A 344 -25.63 -24.15 -10.37
C CYS A 344 -24.15 -23.75 -10.28
N ALA A 345 -23.89 -22.47 -10.03
CA ALA A 345 -22.54 -21.93 -9.92
C ALA A 345 -21.77 -22.57 -8.77
N ASP A 346 -22.38 -22.71 -7.59
CA ASP A 346 -21.81 -23.35 -6.41
C ASP A 346 -21.51 -24.83 -6.66
N GLU A 347 -22.44 -25.56 -7.27
CA GLU A 347 -22.25 -26.97 -7.64
C GLU A 347 -21.10 -27.14 -8.65
N CYS A 348 -20.98 -26.23 -9.63
CA CYS A 348 -19.87 -26.21 -10.57
C CYS A 348 -18.54 -25.85 -9.87
N SER A 349 -18.55 -24.86 -8.99
CA SER A 349 -17.41 -24.43 -8.16
C SER A 349 -16.92 -25.54 -7.24
N ALA A 350 -17.80 -26.37 -6.69
CA ALA A 350 -17.42 -27.54 -5.89
C ALA A 350 -16.92 -28.72 -6.75
N ALA A 351 -17.42 -28.88 -7.97
CA ALA A 351 -17.06 -30.00 -8.84
C ALA A 351 -15.66 -29.85 -9.42
N LEU A 352 -14.82 -30.89 -9.29
CA LEU A 352 -13.47 -30.92 -9.86
C LEU A 352 -13.48 -30.95 -11.39
N ASP A 353 -14.59 -31.26 -12.05
CA ASP A 353 -14.67 -31.44 -13.50
C ASP A 353 -15.38 -30.29 -14.22
N CYS A 354 -15.71 -29.20 -13.51
CA CYS A 354 -16.54 -28.12 -14.01
C CYS A 354 -15.83 -26.76 -13.96
N SER A 355 -15.98 -26.02 -15.05
CA SER A 355 -15.77 -24.57 -15.14
C SER A 355 -17.10 -23.88 -15.45
N GLU A 356 -17.36 -22.76 -14.80
CA GLU A 356 -18.55 -21.96 -15.08
C GLU A 356 -18.32 -21.13 -16.36
N LEU A 357 -19.24 -21.25 -17.32
CA LEU A 357 -19.08 -20.76 -18.68
C LEU A 357 -19.36 -19.26 -18.78
N SER A 358 -20.26 -18.70 -17.98
CA SER A 358 -20.52 -17.25 -17.95
C SER A 358 -19.28 -16.49 -17.44
N GLN A 359 -18.60 -17.02 -16.42
CA GLN A 359 -17.36 -16.50 -15.86
C GLN A 359 -16.23 -16.58 -16.88
N TYR A 360 -16.13 -17.67 -17.64
CA TYR A 360 -15.20 -17.76 -18.76
C TYR A 360 -15.49 -16.72 -19.86
N ARG A 361 -16.76 -16.52 -20.23
CA ARG A 361 -17.14 -15.54 -21.25
C ARG A 361 -16.87 -14.10 -20.82
N SER A 362 -17.12 -13.76 -19.55
CA SER A 362 -16.94 -12.42 -19.00
C SER A 362 -15.47 -12.11 -18.70
N TYR A 363 -14.76 -13.04 -18.06
CA TYR A 363 -13.41 -12.79 -17.50
C TYR A 363 -12.30 -13.64 -18.13
N GLY A 364 -12.62 -14.62 -18.99
CA GLY A 364 -11.64 -15.58 -19.52
C GLY A 364 -11.05 -16.50 -18.45
N GLN A 365 -11.81 -16.71 -17.37
CA GLN A 365 -11.44 -17.54 -16.23
C GLN A 365 -12.04 -18.94 -16.37
N PHE A 366 -11.22 -19.96 -16.17
CA PHE A 366 -11.62 -21.37 -16.21
C PHE A 366 -10.81 -22.16 -15.20
N SER A 367 -11.27 -23.35 -14.84
CA SER A 367 -10.61 -24.22 -13.88
C SER A 367 -9.67 -25.21 -14.52
N VAL A 368 -8.55 -25.47 -13.83
CA VAL A 368 -7.61 -26.53 -14.13
C VAL A 368 -7.44 -27.41 -12.90
N VAL A 369 -7.38 -28.71 -13.14
CA VAL A 369 -7.23 -29.72 -12.10
C VAL A 369 -5.78 -30.16 -12.04
N THR A 370 -5.18 -30.14 -10.85
CA THR A 370 -3.83 -30.65 -10.64
C THR A 370 -3.76 -32.15 -10.93
N PRO A 371 -2.62 -32.70 -11.39
CA PRO A 371 -2.47 -34.13 -11.58
C PRO A 371 -2.60 -34.90 -10.25
N GLY A 372 -3.12 -36.12 -10.31
CA GLY A 372 -3.26 -37.02 -9.17
C GLY A 372 -3.81 -38.38 -9.61
N ALA A 373 -3.39 -39.47 -8.97
CA ALA A 373 -3.85 -40.81 -9.30
C ALA A 373 -5.25 -41.10 -8.73
N THR A 374 -5.60 -40.40 -7.65
CA THR A 374 -6.89 -40.48 -6.97
C THR A 374 -7.57 -39.11 -6.91
N ALA A 375 -8.89 -39.10 -6.69
CA ALA A 375 -9.64 -37.85 -6.52
C ALA A 375 -9.14 -37.01 -5.32
N ALA A 376 -8.63 -37.66 -4.27
CA ALA A 376 -8.11 -36.99 -3.07
C ALA A 376 -6.76 -36.29 -3.30
N GLU A 377 -6.04 -36.64 -4.37
CA GLU A 377 -4.76 -36.02 -4.73
C GLU A 377 -4.93 -34.85 -5.72
N ARG A 378 -6.15 -34.64 -6.22
CA ARG A 378 -6.49 -33.62 -7.19
C ARG A 378 -7.03 -32.37 -6.50
N GLY A 379 -6.48 -31.22 -6.83
CA GLY A 379 -7.00 -29.90 -6.48
C GLY A 379 -7.50 -29.17 -7.72
N LYS A 380 -8.33 -28.16 -7.50
CA LYS A 380 -8.83 -27.26 -8.55
C LYS A 380 -8.28 -25.86 -8.31
N ILE A 381 -7.77 -25.23 -9.34
CA ILE A 381 -7.32 -23.83 -9.32
C ILE A 381 -7.92 -23.10 -10.52
N GLN A 382 -8.27 -21.83 -10.33
CA GLN A 382 -8.75 -20.98 -11.41
C GLN A 382 -7.57 -20.48 -12.24
N VAL A 383 -7.76 -20.35 -13.54
CA VAL A 383 -6.77 -19.86 -14.50
C VAL A 383 -7.40 -18.73 -15.30
N LEU A 384 -6.72 -17.60 -15.36
CA LEU A 384 -7.15 -16.42 -16.11
C LEU A 384 -6.21 -16.16 -17.28
N THR A 385 -6.78 -16.05 -18.48
CA THR A 385 -6.04 -15.86 -19.74
C THR A 385 -6.40 -14.59 -20.50
N ARG A 386 -7.49 -13.91 -20.13
CA ARG A 386 -8.09 -12.83 -20.93
C ARG A 386 -7.12 -11.70 -21.29
N GLU A 387 -6.27 -11.30 -20.36
CA GLU A 387 -5.34 -10.20 -20.58
C GLU A 387 -4.15 -10.64 -21.47
N ALA A 388 -3.50 -11.74 -21.10
CA ALA A 388 -2.22 -12.13 -21.70
C ALA A 388 -2.35 -13.03 -22.95
N VAL A 389 -3.43 -13.80 -23.06
CA VAL A 389 -3.71 -14.72 -24.18
C VAL A 389 -5.21 -14.65 -24.54
N PRO A 390 -5.71 -13.48 -24.99
CA PRO A 390 -7.14 -13.22 -25.18
C PRO A 390 -7.83 -14.14 -26.21
N ASP A 391 -7.07 -14.77 -27.09
CA ASP A 391 -7.53 -15.67 -28.14
C ASP A 391 -7.53 -17.16 -27.73
N PHE A 392 -7.16 -17.48 -26.49
CA PHE A 392 -7.20 -18.86 -26.01
C PHE A 392 -8.65 -19.32 -25.80
N ASP A 393 -9.03 -20.43 -26.46
CA ASP A 393 -10.37 -21.03 -26.37
C ASP A 393 -10.37 -22.24 -25.42
N ALA A 394 -10.48 -22.01 -24.11
CA ALA A 394 -10.43 -23.09 -23.11
C ALA A 394 -11.50 -24.18 -23.32
N PRO A 395 -12.77 -23.86 -23.66
CA PRO A 395 -13.78 -24.87 -24.03
C PRO A 395 -13.38 -25.79 -25.17
N ALA A 396 -12.64 -25.31 -26.17
CA ALA A 396 -12.15 -26.17 -27.27
C ALA A 396 -11.09 -27.18 -26.80
N HIS A 397 -10.47 -26.94 -25.64
CA HIS A 397 -9.48 -27.80 -25.00
C HIS A 397 -10.04 -28.53 -23.76
N ALA A 398 -11.37 -28.60 -23.60
CA ALA A 398 -12.01 -29.24 -22.45
C ALA A 398 -11.56 -30.71 -22.29
N GLY A 399 -11.07 -31.05 -21.09
CA GLY A 399 -10.57 -32.38 -20.76
C GLY A 399 -9.14 -32.67 -21.23
N GLU A 400 -8.51 -31.77 -21.97
CA GLU A 400 -7.11 -31.91 -22.40
C GLU A 400 -6.16 -31.78 -21.20
N THR A 401 -5.14 -32.64 -21.17
CA THR A 401 -4.02 -32.51 -20.23
C THR A 401 -2.96 -31.62 -20.86
N VAL A 402 -2.73 -30.46 -20.25
CA VAL A 402 -1.70 -29.52 -20.69
C VAL A 402 -0.35 -29.88 -20.10
N ALA A 403 0.73 -29.62 -20.83
CA ALA A 403 2.08 -29.85 -20.33
C ALA A 403 2.41 -28.93 -19.15
N LEU A 404 2.06 -27.64 -19.24
CA LEU A 404 2.35 -26.65 -18.19
C LEU A 404 1.45 -25.42 -18.32
N ILE A 405 0.98 -24.90 -17.20
CA ILE A 405 0.47 -23.53 -17.07
C ILE A 405 1.28 -22.82 -15.99
N ARG A 406 1.79 -21.62 -16.26
CA ARG A 406 2.47 -20.76 -15.28
C ARG A 406 1.81 -19.40 -15.21
N GLY A 407 1.96 -18.75 -14.07
CA GLY A 407 1.36 -17.44 -13.87
C GLY A 407 1.79 -16.81 -12.57
N THR A 408 1.29 -15.60 -12.34
CA THR A 408 1.30 -14.99 -11.01
C THR A 408 0.04 -15.42 -10.26
N LEU A 409 0.17 -15.66 -8.95
CA LEU A 409 -0.97 -15.95 -8.09
C LEU A 409 -1.67 -14.65 -7.67
N SER A 410 -2.98 -14.61 -7.79
CA SER A 410 -3.85 -13.63 -7.13
C SER A 410 -4.89 -14.31 -6.25
N GLN A 411 -5.34 -13.56 -5.25
CA GLN A 411 -6.39 -13.94 -4.33
C GLN A 411 -7.62 -13.07 -4.56
N VAL A 412 -8.80 -13.69 -4.52
CA VAL A 412 -10.08 -12.99 -4.43
C VAL A 412 -10.89 -13.65 -3.33
N GLU A 413 -10.95 -13.02 -2.16
CA GLU A 413 -11.51 -13.63 -0.93
C GLU A 413 -12.97 -14.07 -1.01
N PHE A 414 -13.77 -13.49 -1.91
CA PHE A 414 -15.19 -13.84 -2.03
C PHE A 414 -15.46 -15.02 -2.96
N LEU A 415 -14.44 -15.61 -3.59
CA LEU A 415 -14.61 -16.79 -4.44
C LEU A 415 -14.48 -18.07 -3.61
N ASP A 416 -15.34 -19.07 -3.88
CA ASP A 416 -15.23 -20.42 -3.29
C ASP A 416 -13.88 -21.10 -3.59
N VAL A 417 -13.30 -20.76 -4.75
CA VAL A 417 -11.92 -21.07 -5.11
C VAL A 417 -11.16 -19.74 -5.19
N PRO A 418 -10.54 -19.29 -4.08
CA PRO A 418 -10.04 -17.91 -3.97
C PRO A 418 -8.77 -17.66 -4.77
N TRP A 419 -8.12 -18.72 -5.26
CA TRP A 419 -6.81 -18.64 -5.91
C TRP A 419 -6.93 -18.68 -7.42
N ILE A 420 -6.43 -17.62 -8.06
CA ILE A 420 -6.39 -17.47 -9.51
C ILE A 420 -4.93 -17.46 -9.96
N LEU A 421 -4.60 -18.35 -10.90
CA LEU A 421 -3.36 -18.30 -11.65
C LEU A 421 -3.57 -17.41 -12.88
N GLU A 422 -2.93 -16.26 -12.89
CA GLU A 422 -2.96 -15.34 -14.02
C GLU A 422 -1.78 -15.58 -14.95
N VAL A 423 -2.07 -16.04 -16.17
CA VAL A 423 -1.05 -16.32 -17.17
C VAL A 423 -0.35 -15.02 -17.57
N ARG A 424 0.99 -15.01 -17.57
CA ARG A 424 1.77 -13.79 -17.87
C ARG A 424 1.85 -13.49 -19.37
N CYS A 425 1.99 -14.53 -20.18
CA CYS A 425 2.07 -14.47 -21.63
C CYS A 425 1.87 -15.86 -22.23
N ARG A 426 1.84 -15.96 -23.58
CA ARG A 426 1.67 -17.24 -24.27
C ARG A 426 2.73 -18.31 -23.96
N ASP A 427 3.96 -17.90 -23.61
CA ASP A 427 5.03 -18.86 -23.26
C ASP A 427 4.74 -19.65 -21.97
N ASP A 428 3.80 -19.15 -21.17
CA ASP A 428 3.39 -19.75 -19.91
C ASP A 428 2.14 -20.64 -20.04
N LEU A 429 1.55 -20.75 -21.23
CA LEU A 429 0.45 -21.67 -21.53
C LEU A 429 0.92 -22.73 -22.55
N VAL A 430 1.41 -23.85 -22.05
CA VAL A 430 2.03 -24.90 -22.87
C VAL A 430 1.11 -26.11 -22.92
N LEU A 431 0.36 -26.25 -24.01
CA LEU A 431 -0.52 -27.40 -24.22
C LEU A 431 0.27 -28.71 -24.40
N SER A 432 1.36 -28.67 -25.17
CA SER A 432 2.26 -29.82 -25.37
C SER A 432 3.71 -29.39 -25.59
N GLY A 433 4.65 -30.30 -25.33
CA GLY A 433 6.09 -30.05 -25.50
C GLY A 433 6.78 -29.48 -24.27
N SER A 434 7.95 -28.87 -24.47
CA SER A 434 8.77 -28.30 -23.40
C SER A 434 8.53 -26.81 -23.23
N ALA A 435 8.34 -26.37 -22.00
CA ALA A 435 8.25 -24.95 -21.67
C ALA A 435 9.60 -24.24 -21.83
N LYS A 436 9.56 -22.95 -22.18
CA LYS A 436 10.74 -22.09 -22.17
C LYS A 436 11.25 -21.90 -20.73
N PRO A 437 12.57 -21.79 -20.52
CA PRO A 437 13.11 -21.46 -19.20
C PRO A 437 12.72 -20.02 -18.79
N MET A 438 12.76 -19.70 -17.49
CA MET A 438 12.28 -18.42 -16.95
C MET A 438 13.04 -17.18 -17.46
N HIS A 439 14.30 -17.35 -17.90
CA HIS A 439 15.09 -16.27 -18.50
C HIS A 439 14.73 -16.01 -19.98
N GLU A 440 13.85 -16.82 -20.57
CA GLU A 440 13.34 -16.65 -21.94
C GLU A 440 11.82 -16.45 -21.98
N ALA A 441 11.08 -17.09 -21.07
CA ALA A 441 9.62 -17.06 -21.03
C ALA A 441 9.09 -15.69 -20.60
N CYS A 442 8.26 -15.08 -21.44
CA CYS A 442 7.72 -13.73 -21.22
C CYS A 442 8.81 -12.65 -21.10
N VAL A 443 10.01 -12.93 -21.62
CA VAL A 443 11.11 -11.98 -21.67
C VAL A 443 11.14 -11.35 -23.06
N GLY A 444 10.60 -10.14 -23.15
CA GLY A 444 10.55 -9.35 -24.38
C GLY A 444 11.28 -8.01 -24.25
N PRO A 445 11.64 -7.34 -25.36
CA PRO A 445 12.02 -5.92 -25.32
C PRO A 445 10.83 -5.08 -24.83
N ILE A 446 11.10 -3.92 -24.22
CA ILE A 446 10.03 -2.92 -24.00
C ILE A 446 9.50 -2.52 -25.39
N PRO A 447 8.17 -2.43 -25.58
CA PRO A 447 7.59 -1.75 -26.73
C PRO A 447 8.24 -0.36 -26.96
N PRO A 448 8.57 0.02 -28.22
CA PRO A 448 9.26 1.29 -28.49
C PRO A 448 8.54 2.56 -28.00
N ASP A 449 7.23 2.49 -27.87
CA ASP A 449 6.33 3.54 -27.38
C ASP A 449 6.32 3.66 -25.85
N GLU A 450 6.85 2.67 -25.13
CA GLU A 450 6.98 2.63 -23.67
C GLU A 450 8.44 2.76 -23.21
N ASP A 451 9.39 2.87 -24.14
CA ASP A 451 10.81 3.12 -23.91
C ASP A 451 11.12 4.62 -23.89
N TYR A 452 10.82 5.27 -22.76
CA TYR A 452 11.11 6.70 -22.54
C TYR A 452 12.61 7.01 -22.35
N THR A 453 13.49 6.03 -22.54
CA THR A 453 14.95 6.20 -22.45
C THR A 453 15.61 6.44 -23.81
N ARG A 454 14.84 6.42 -24.90
CA ARG A 454 15.28 6.81 -26.25
C ARG A 454 14.97 8.25 -26.61
#